data_AF-A0A7J4P6N6-F1
#
_entry.id   AF-A0A7J4P6N6-F1
#
_cell.length_a   1.000
_cell.length_b   1.000
_cell.length_c   1.000
_cell.angle_alpha   90.00
_cell.angle_beta   90.00
_cell.angle_gamma   90.00
#
_symmetry.space_group_name_H-M   'P 1'
#
loop_
_entity.id
_entity.type
_entity.pdbx_description
1 polymer ?
#
loop_
_entity_poly.entity_id
_entity_poly.type
_entity_poly.pdbx_seq_one_letter_code
_entity_poly.pdbx_strand_id
1 'polypeptide(L)' 'MMLLLKCPACKNTMKYRSQDSSIRGKAKRCVYCGRSYQVRPAVISTTT' A
#
# COMPACT_ATOMS: atom_id res chain seq x y z
N MET A 1 0.51 -11.90 6.18
CA MET A 1 1.66 -10.97 6.36
C MET A 1 1.16 -9.54 6.54
N MET A 2 1.90 -8.69 7.26
CA MET A 2 1.59 -7.27 7.36
C MET A 2 2.50 -6.49 6.41
N LEU A 3 1.93 -5.77 5.45
CA LEU A 3 2.64 -4.98 4.45
C LEU A 3 2.53 -3.50 4.80
N LEU A 4 3.58 -2.73 4.57
CA LEU A 4 3.54 -1.28 4.66
C LEU A 4 3.39 -0.69 3.26
N LEU A 5 2.30 0.05 3.04
CA LEU A 5 2.02 0.74 1.79
C LEU A 5 2.26 2.22 1.95
N LYS A 6 3.14 2.79 1.15
CA LYS A 6 3.33 4.24 1.09
C LYS A 6 2.40 4.85 0.05
N CYS A 7 1.62 5.87 0.42
CA CYS A 7 0.80 6.60 -0.55
C CYS A 7 1.68 7.50 -1.42
N PRO A 8 1.60 7.44 -2.76
CA PRO A 8 2.38 8.33 -3.62
C PRO A 8 1.92 9.80 -3.55
N ALA A 9 0.65 10.05 -3.17
CA ALA A 9 0.11 11.40 -3.11
C ALA A 9 0.47 12.15 -1.82
N CYS A 10 0.17 11.56 -0.65
CA CYS A 10 0.44 12.19 0.64
C CYS A 10 1.70 11.67 1.33
N LYS A 11 2.42 10.73 0.73
CA LYS A 11 3.65 10.10 1.26
C LYS A 11 3.48 9.38 2.61
N ASN A 12 2.28 9.33 3.17
CA ASN A 12 1.99 8.60 4.40
C ASN A 12 2.04 7.09 4.20
N THR A 13 2.53 6.40 5.22
CA THR A 13 2.64 4.95 5.26
C THR A 13 1.44 4.35 5.98
N MET A 14 0.88 3.29 5.41
CA MET A 14 -0.31 2.61 5.90
C MET A 14 0.02 1.15 6.14
N LYS A 15 -0.39 0.62 7.29
CA LYS A 15 -0.33 -0.80 7.57
C LYS A 15 -1.46 -1.48 6.81
N TYR A 16 -1.10 -2.41 5.94
CA TYR A 16 -2.03 -3.19 5.17
C TYR A 16 -1.88 -4.67 5.49
N ARG A 17 -2.91 -5.25 6.10
CA ARG A 17 -2.98 -6.67 6.41
C ARG A 17 -3.48 -7.41 5.18
N SER A 18 -2.58 -8.02 4.42
CA SER A 18 -2.99 -8.93 3.34
C SER A 18 -3.01 -10.37 3.87
N GLN A 19 -4.13 -11.05 3.64
CA GLN A 19 -4.16 -12.52 3.69
C GLN A 19 -3.43 -13.12 2.47
N ASP A 20 -3.35 -12.36 1.38
CA ASP A 20 -2.82 -12.80 0.10
C ASP A 20 -1.48 -12.12 -0.23
N SER A 21 -0.50 -12.88 -0.70
CA SER A 21 0.80 -12.32 -1.08
C SER A 21 0.71 -11.41 -2.32
N SER A 22 -0.37 -11.49 -3.11
CA SER A 22 -0.57 -10.73 -4.35
C SER A 22 -1.48 -9.51 -4.17
N ILE A 23 -0.97 -8.48 -3.48
CA ILE A 23 -1.55 -7.13 -3.54
C ILE A 23 -1.11 -6.34 -4.79
N ARG A 24 -0.05 -6.77 -5.48
CA ARG A 24 0.50 -6.09 -6.66
C ARG A 24 -0.59 -5.89 -7.72
N GLY A 25 -0.72 -4.66 -8.21
CA GLY A 25 -1.70 -4.29 -9.24
C GLY A 25 -3.10 -3.95 -8.73
N LYS A 26 -3.41 -4.19 -7.44
CA LYS A 26 -4.71 -3.79 -6.87
C LYS A 26 -4.76 -2.28 -6.63
N ALA A 27 -5.88 -1.66 -6.96
CA ALA A 27 -6.16 -0.29 -6.57
C ALA A 27 -6.46 -0.23 -5.06
N LYS A 28 -5.81 0.69 -4.35
CA LYS A 28 -6.04 0.96 -2.94
C LYS A 28 -6.28 2.44 -2.70
N ARG A 29 -7.21 2.71 -1.79
CA ARG A 29 -7.52 4.06 -1.33
C ARG A 29 -6.69 4.38 -0.11
N CYS A 30 -6.05 5.54 -0.11
CA CYS A 30 -5.31 6.03 1.04
C CYS A 30 -6.28 6.46 2.15
N VAL A 31 -6.06 6.00 3.38
CA VAL A 31 -6.88 6.38 4.54
C VAL A 31 -6.68 7.82 4.99
N TYR A 32 -5.55 8.45 4.62
CA TYR A 32 -5.22 9.82 5.03
C TYR A 32 -5.72 10.87 4.03
N CYS A 33 -5.45 10.69 2.73
CA CYS A 33 -5.80 11.68 1.71
C CYS A 33 -7.00 11.27 0.85
N GLY A 34 -7.56 10.07 1.06
CA GLY A 34 -8.71 9.58 0.30
C GLY A 34 -8.44 9.25 -1.17
N ARG A 35 -7.22 9.50 -1.70
CA ARG A 35 -6.89 9.19 -3.10
C ARG A 35 -6.71 7.69 -3.32
N SER A 36 -7.25 7.22 -4.44
CA SER A 36 -7.02 5.88 -4.95
C SER A 36 -5.72 5.82 -5.76
N TYR A 37 -4.91 4.79 -5.56
CA TYR A 37 -3.67 4.56 -6.28
C TYR A 37 -3.45 3.06 -6.48
N GLN A 38 -2.73 2.67 -7.53
CA GLN A 38 -2.36 1.28 -7.74
C GLN A 38 -1.17 0.90 -6.85
N VAL A 39 -1.25 -0.27 -6.21
CA VAL A 39 -0.15 -0.80 -5.43
C VAL A 39 0.89 -1.38 -6.38
N ARG A 40 1.97 -0.62 -6.57
CA ARG A 40 3.15 -1.02 -7.33
C ARG A 40 4.22 -1.59 -6.38
N PRO A 41 5.18 -2.39 -6.88
CA PRO A 41 6.28 -2.92 -6.06
C PRO A 41 7.04 -1.82 -5.32
N ALA A 42 7.23 -0.67 -5.95
CA ALA A 42 7.93 0.48 -5.38
C ALA A 42 7.23 1.14 -4.17
N VAL A 43 5.95 0.85 -3.91
CA VAL A 43 5.20 1.37 -2.75
C VAL A 43 4.97 0.33 -1.65
N ILE A 44 5.44 -0.91 -1.86
CA ILE A 44 5.43 -1.97 -0.84
C ILE A 44 6.79 -1.95 -0.15
N SER A 45 6.82 -1.54 1.11
CA SER A 45 7.98 -1.75 1.97
C SER A 45 7.77 -3.06 2.73
N THR A 46 8.43 -4.12 2.28
CA THR A 46 8.60 -5.33 3.08
C THR A 46 9.72 -5.07 4.09
N THR A 47 9.38 -5.04 5.37
CA THR A 47 10.36 -5.12 6.44
C THR A 47 10.87 -6.56 6.45
N THR A 48 12.11 -6.76 5.98
CA THR A 48 12.85 -8.03 6.13
C THR A 48 13.22 -8.21 7.59
#